data_AF-A0A2N4WV00-F1
#
_entry.id   AF-A0A2N4WV00-F1
#
_cell.length_a   1.000
_cell.length_b   1.000
_cell.length_c   1.000
_cell.angle_alpha   90.00
_cell.angle_beta   90.00
_cell.angle_gamma   90.00
#
_symmetry.space_group_name_H-M   'P 1'
#
loop_
_entity.id
_entity.type
_entity.pdbx_description
1 polymer ?
#
loop_
_entity_poly.entity_id
_entity_poly.type
_entity_poly.pdbx_seq_one_letter_code
_entity_poly.pdbx_strand_id
1 'polypeptide(L)'
;MSARKLAEWHAAGLIDAATRDRLAAYETAHARPLAVWAVYGIGALAIGLGLVSVVAANWEEIPGLLRLAVHLALIAGLLAGLFLREQQLAERSPWAAEALVFVTAALGLTFFGHLGQVYQTASPLWQPLAAWLALFAPLLLLTGRSWPTALAVLGGMVWCVWDYAAAGRYFDDGFITALPVLLAPLAAAMRARSERPVFWRRLEQLALAYAVAAASAACALASADGFDQNDGGIIGVSMLVAGAVAVVAGGGVIAVRRGLSGRMAGAIIIGAGAALPLADIVNDRTLAAALLFMLLWSGIAAAALAAQWRGVFQLAVGVIALRLIALSFELAGDLLTSGFGLIAAGVMILGVAWGAVRVSRRFAPDAQESGA
;
A
#
# COMPACT_ATOMS: atom_id res chain seq x y z
N MET A 1 -24.41 -5.25 -13.98
CA MET A 1 -23.57 -5.69 -15.12
C MET A 1 -23.78 -4.71 -16.27
N SER A 2 -22.74 -4.31 -17.03
CA SER A 2 -22.95 -3.31 -18.10
C SER A 2 -23.74 -3.90 -19.27
N ALA A 3 -24.63 -3.10 -19.88
CA ALA A 3 -25.42 -3.50 -21.06
C ALA A 3 -24.53 -4.04 -22.20
N ARG A 4 -23.32 -3.49 -22.34
CA ARG A 4 -22.30 -3.97 -23.28
C ARG A 4 -21.92 -5.44 -23.06
N LYS A 5 -21.75 -5.85 -21.79
CA LYS A 5 -21.34 -7.22 -21.45
C LYS A 5 -22.46 -8.24 -21.68
N LEU A 6 -23.72 -7.85 -21.42
CA LEU A 6 -24.89 -8.66 -21.78
C LEU A 6 -25.02 -8.85 -23.30
N ALA A 7 -24.76 -7.80 -24.09
CA ALA A 7 -24.74 -7.88 -25.54
C ALA A 7 -23.59 -8.76 -26.06
N GLU A 8 -22.39 -8.63 -25.50
CA GLU A 8 -21.23 -9.49 -25.82
C GLU A 8 -21.54 -10.96 -25.53
N TRP A 9 -22.16 -11.27 -24.39
CA TRP A 9 -22.51 -12.66 -24.03
C TRP A 9 -23.58 -13.26 -24.92
N HIS A 10 -24.59 -12.48 -25.29
CA HIS A 10 -25.60 -12.90 -26.24
C HIS A 10 -24.99 -13.12 -27.64
N ALA A 11 -24.13 -12.21 -28.10
CA ALA A 11 -23.44 -12.33 -29.38
C ALA A 11 -22.48 -13.53 -29.43
N ALA A 12 -21.88 -13.88 -28.31
CA ALA A 12 -21.05 -15.08 -28.15
C ALA A 12 -21.86 -16.38 -27.99
N GLY A 13 -23.19 -16.32 -27.99
CA GLY A 13 -24.07 -17.49 -27.82
C GLY A 13 -24.08 -18.08 -26.41
N LEU A 14 -23.52 -17.36 -25.42
CA LEU A 14 -23.46 -17.83 -24.03
C LEU A 14 -24.82 -17.76 -23.32
N ILE A 15 -25.72 -16.89 -23.78
CA ILE A 15 -27.07 -16.70 -23.26
C ILE A 15 -28.06 -16.49 -24.40
N ASP A 16 -29.29 -16.98 -24.24
CA ASP A 16 -30.38 -16.73 -25.18
C ASP A 16 -31.03 -15.34 -24.97
N ALA A 17 -31.87 -14.94 -25.92
CA ALA A 17 -32.56 -13.65 -25.88
C ALA A 17 -33.45 -13.51 -24.62
N ALA A 18 -34.13 -14.60 -24.23
CA ALA A 18 -34.99 -14.61 -23.05
C ALA A 18 -34.21 -14.40 -21.74
N THR A 19 -33.01 -14.97 -21.62
CA THR A 19 -32.15 -14.81 -20.45
C THR A 19 -31.48 -13.44 -20.42
N ARG A 20 -31.08 -12.91 -21.58
CA ARG A 20 -30.62 -11.51 -21.71
C ARG A 20 -31.67 -10.54 -21.17
N ASP A 21 -32.93 -10.70 -21.59
CA ASP A 21 -34.01 -9.77 -21.23
C ASP A 21 -34.38 -9.87 -19.74
N ARG A 22 -34.39 -11.09 -19.17
CA ARG A 22 -34.56 -11.29 -17.72
C ARG A 22 -33.44 -10.65 -16.91
N LEU A 23 -32.19 -10.78 -17.34
CA LEU A 23 -31.04 -10.16 -16.68
C LEU A 23 -31.09 -8.63 -16.78
N ALA A 24 -31.46 -8.09 -17.95
CA ALA A 24 -31.61 -6.65 -18.13
C ALA A 24 -32.72 -6.07 -17.24
N ALA A 25 -33.86 -6.75 -17.15
CA ALA A 25 -34.96 -6.36 -16.26
C ALA A 25 -34.54 -6.42 -14.77
N TYR A 26 -33.85 -7.49 -14.37
CA TYR A 26 -33.31 -7.61 -13.01
C TYR A 26 -32.34 -6.48 -12.66
N GLU A 27 -31.39 -6.17 -13.55
CA GLU A 27 -30.42 -5.09 -13.35
C GLU A 27 -31.08 -3.71 -13.29
N THR A 28 -32.15 -3.49 -14.08
CA THR A 28 -32.91 -2.23 -14.06
C THR A 28 -33.70 -2.08 -12.75
N ALA A 29 -34.35 -3.15 -12.29
CA ALA A 29 -35.09 -3.16 -11.02
C ALA A 29 -34.16 -3.05 -9.79
N HIS A 30 -32.92 -3.51 -9.90
CA HIS A 30 -31.89 -3.45 -8.84
C HIS A 30 -30.84 -2.36 -9.10
N ALA A 31 -31.12 -1.44 -10.04
CA ALA A 31 -30.24 -0.33 -10.32
C ALA A 31 -30.13 0.53 -9.06
N ARG A 32 -28.92 0.62 -8.49
CA ARG A 32 -28.66 1.55 -7.40
C ARG A 32 -28.82 2.96 -7.98
N PRO A 33 -29.71 3.81 -7.44
CA PRO A 33 -29.91 5.15 -7.97
C PRO A 33 -28.71 6.02 -7.57
N LEU A 34 -27.59 5.84 -8.27
CA LEU A 34 -26.30 6.49 -7.99
C LEU A 34 -26.45 8.00 -8.01
N ALA A 35 -27.28 8.55 -8.89
CA ALA A 35 -27.59 9.98 -8.93
C ALA A 35 -28.27 10.47 -7.64
N VAL A 36 -29.23 9.72 -7.11
CA VAL A 36 -29.90 10.06 -5.84
C VAL A 36 -28.92 9.95 -4.67
N TRP A 37 -28.10 8.90 -4.63
CA TRP A 37 -27.02 8.78 -3.63
C TRP A 37 -25.98 9.88 -3.76
N ALA A 38 -25.66 10.34 -4.97
CA ALA A 38 -24.77 11.47 -5.21
C ALA A 38 -25.38 12.77 -4.68
N VAL A 39 -26.68 13.03 -4.89
CA VAL A 39 -27.37 14.20 -4.34
C VAL A 39 -27.34 14.17 -2.81
N TYR A 40 -27.65 13.04 -2.17
CA TYR A 40 -27.53 12.91 -0.72
C TYR A 40 -26.09 13.12 -0.23
N GLY A 41 -25.11 12.55 -0.94
CA GLY A 41 -23.70 12.73 -0.63
C GLY A 41 -23.24 14.18 -0.73
N ILE A 42 -23.62 14.88 -1.81
CA ILE A 42 -23.33 16.30 -2.01
C ILE A 42 -23.99 17.16 -0.93
N GLY A 43 -25.27 16.90 -0.61
CA GLY A 43 -25.98 17.61 0.45
C GLY A 43 -25.32 17.44 1.82
N ALA A 44 -24.97 16.20 2.18
CA ALA A 44 -24.26 15.91 3.42
C ALA A 44 -22.87 16.58 3.47
N LEU A 45 -22.14 16.56 2.35
CA LEU A 45 -20.83 17.19 2.22
C LEU A 45 -20.94 18.72 2.33
N ALA A 46 -21.95 19.34 1.71
CA ALA A 46 -22.19 20.77 1.82
C ALA A 46 -22.53 21.20 3.27
N ILE A 47 -23.36 20.41 3.97
CA ILE A 47 -23.63 20.63 5.40
C ILE A 47 -22.36 20.50 6.23
N GLY A 48 -21.57 19.44 5.99
CA GLY A 48 -20.31 19.20 6.69
C GLY A 48 -19.30 20.32 6.48
N LEU A 49 -19.10 20.75 5.23
CA LEU A 49 -18.26 21.89 4.88
C LEU A 49 -18.78 23.17 5.51
N GLY A 50 -20.08 23.45 5.44
CA GLY A 50 -20.69 24.62 6.05
C GLY A 50 -20.44 24.68 7.55
N LEU A 51 -20.59 23.55 8.26
CA LEU A 51 -20.30 23.46 9.69
C LEU A 51 -18.82 23.74 9.98
N VAL A 52 -17.91 23.13 9.22
CA VAL A 52 -16.46 23.39 9.36
C VAL A 52 -16.15 24.86 9.09
N SER A 53 -16.76 25.46 8.07
CA SER A 53 -16.58 26.88 7.74
C SER A 53 -17.07 27.81 8.84
N VAL A 54 -18.24 27.53 9.44
CA VAL A 54 -18.75 28.32 10.59
C VAL A 54 -17.80 28.22 11.77
N VAL A 55 -17.31 27.02 12.11
CA VAL A 55 -16.33 26.83 13.19
C VAL A 55 -15.02 27.54 12.87
N ALA A 56 -14.54 27.44 11.63
CA ALA A 56 -13.30 28.08 11.18
C ALA A 56 -13.40 29.62 11.22
N ALA A 57 -14.54 30.18 10.85
CA ALA A 57 -14.77 31.63 10.89
C ALA A 57 -14.73 32.21 12.31
N ASN A 58 -15.07 31.39 13.32
CA ASN A 58 -15.06 31.79 14.73
C ASN A 58 -13.86 31.19 15.50
N TRP A 59 -12.86 30.66 14.78
CA TRP A 59 -11.79 29.84 15.37
C TRP A 59 -10.98 30.56 16.46
N GLU A 60 -10.72 31.86 16.26
CA GLU A 60 -9.97 32.69 17.20
C GLU A 60 -10.78 33.02 18.47
N GLU A 61 -12.11 33.14 18.33
CA GLU A 61 -13.02 33.47 19.44
C GLU A 61 -13.27 32.30 20.38
N ILE A 62 -13.15 31.06 19.89
CA ILE A 62 -13.37 29.86 20.70
C ILE A 62 -12.14 29.62 21.59
N PRO A 63 -12.26 29.53 22.92
CA PRO A 63 -11.13 29.24 23.80
C PRO A 63 -10.44 27.91 23.45
N GLY A 64 -9.11 27.87 23.42
CA GLY A 64 -8.34 26.68 23.04
C GLY A 64 -8.69 25.43 23.86
N LEU A 65 -8.88 25.60 25.18
CA LEU A 65 -9.30 24.50 26.05
C LEU A 65 -10.70 23.94 25.68
N LEU A 66 -11.63 24.81 25.28
CA LEU A 66 -12.96 24.38 24.83
C LEU A 66 -12.85 23.60 23.51
N ARG A 67 -12.02 24.06 22.56
CA ARG A 67 -11.76 23.33 21.31
C ARG A 67 -11.20 21.94 21.59
N LEU A 68 -10.23 21.81 22.49
CA LEU A 68 -9.65 20.52 22.89
C LEU A 68 -10.67 19.64 23.61
N ALA A 69 -11.46 20.20 24.53
CA ALA A 69 -12.49 19.46 25.27
C ALA A 69 -13.54 18.87 24.33
N VAL A 70 -14.01 19.64 23.34
CA VAL A 70 -14.96 19.15 22.32
C VAL A 70 -14.32 18.05 21.47
N HIS A 71 -13.07 18.23 21.02
CA HIS A 71 -12.36 17.24 20.23
C HIS A 71 -12.19 15.91 21.01
N LEU A 72 -11.78 16.00 22.29
CA LEU A 72 -11.65 14.84 23.16
C LEU A 72 -13.00 14.18 23.46
N ALA A 73 -14.06 14.96 23.68
CA ALA A 73 -15.42 14.44 23.88
C ALA A 73 -15.94 13.68 22.65
N LEU A 74 -15.64 14.15 21.44
CA LEU A 74 -15.94 13.42 20.22
C LEU A 74 -15.21 12.07 20.17
N ILE A 75 -13.91 12.05 20.44
CA ILE A 75 -13.13 10.80 20.48
C ILE A 75 -13.71 9.85 21.53
N ALA A 76 -13.95 10.33 22.76
CA ALA A 76 -14.52 9.54 23.85
C ALA A 76 -15.91 9.00 23.51
N GLY A 77 -16.76 9.81 22.87
CA GLY A 77 -18.10 9.41 22.44
C GLY A 77 -18.07 8.31 21.37
N LEU A 78 -17.19 8.41 20.37
CA LEU A 78 -17.05 7.36 19.36
C LEU A 78 -16.43 6.08 19.94
N LEU A 79 -15.44 6.19 20.86
CA LEU A 79 -14.89 5.05 21.57
C LEU A 79 -15.93 4.35 22.44
N ALA A 80 -16.76 5.10 23.18
CA ALA A 80 -17.87 4.55 23.94
C ALA A 80 -18.90 3.86 23.02
N GLY A 81 -19.21 4.48 21.88
CA GLY A 81 -20.08 3.90 20.86
C GLY A 81 -19.54 2.58 20.31
N LEU A 82 -18.23 2.52 19.99
CA LEU A 82 -17.55 1.28 19.61
C LEU A 82 -17.65 0.24 20.72
N PHE A 83 -17.22 0.58 21.94
CA PHE A 83 -17.21 -0.34 23.07
C PHE A 83 -18.60 -0.96 23.36
N LEU A 84 -19.66 -0.16 23.27
CA LEU A 84 -21.02 -0.60 23.60
C LEU A 84 -21.75 -1.29 22.44
N ARG A 85 -21.40 -1.00 21.18
CA ARG A 85 -22.22 -1.36 20.01
C ARG A 85 -21.44 -2.00 18.86
N GLU A 86 -20.14 -2.26 18.99
CA GLU A 86 -19.31 -2.77 17.88
C GLU A 86 -19.91 -4.02 17.23
N GLN A 87 -20.26 -5.04 18.01
CA GLN A 87 -20.78 -6.31 17.50
C GLN A 87 -22.08 -6.10 16.71
N GLN A 88 -23.04 -5.38 17.30
CA GLN A 88 -24.32 -5.06 16.67
C GLN A 88 -24.13 -4.25 15.37
N LEU A 89 -23.19 -3.31 15.37
CA LEU A 89 -22.89 -2.49 14.21
C LEU A 89 -22.21 -3.31 13.11
N ALA A 90 -21.28 -4.19 13.47
CA ALA A 90 -20.58 -5.06 12.54
C ALA A 90 -21.52 -6.10 11.90
N GLU A 91 -22.51 -6.62 12.63
CA GLU A 91 -23.54 -7.52 12.10
C GLU A 91 -24.44 -6.81 11.08
N ARG A 92 -24.85 -5.57 11.36
CA ARG A 92 -25.70 -4.78 10.45
C ARG A 92 -24.95 -4.24 9.24
N SER A 93 -23.75 -3.72 9.47
CA SER A 93 -22.90 -3.13 8.45
C SER A 93 -21.43 -3.15 8.91
N PRO A 94 -20.63 -4.13 8.44
CA PRO A 94 -19.20 -4.19 8.72
C PRO A 94 -18.46 -2.92 8.31
N TRP A 95 -18.93 -2.24 7.26
CA TRP A 95 -18.38 -0.98 6.77
C TRP A 95 -18.63 0.19 7.71
N ALA A 96 -19.77 0.22 8.41
CA ALA A 96 -20.05 1.27 9.38
C ALA A 96 -19.14 1.13 10.62
N ALA A 97 -18.94 -0.09 11.10
CA ALA A 97 -17.98 -0.37 12.18
C ALA A 97 -16.56 0.01 11.78
N GLU A 98 -16.13 -0.38 10.57
CA GLU A 98 -14.82 -0.01 10.02
C GLU A 98 -14.65 1.52 9.93
N ALA A 99 -15.64 2.22 9.37
CA ALA A 99 -15.61 3.67 9.23
C ALA A 99 -15.53 4.34 10.60
N LEU A 100 -16.28 3.86 11.59
CA LEU A 100 -16.26 4.40 12.94
C LEU A 100 -14.89 4.23 13.61
N VAL A 101 -14.28 3.04 13.50
CA VAL A 101 -12.90 2.79 13.99
C VAL A 101 -11.90 3.71 13.30
N PHE A 102 -11.97 3.80 11.97
CA PHE A 102 -11.06 4.64 11.18
C PHE A 102 -11.20 6.13 11.53
N VAL A 103 -12.43 6.65 11.61
CA VAL A 103 -12.71 8.05 11.99
C VAL A 103 -12.23 8.33 13.41
N THR A 104 -12.42 7.40 14.34
CA THR A 104 -11.94 7.54 15.72
C THR A 104 -10.41 7.67 15.76
N ALA A 105 -9.70 6.82 15.00
CA ALA A 105 -8.25 6.89 14.88
C ALA A 105 -7.78 8.18 14.17
N ALA A 106 -8.48 8.63 13.13
CA ALA A 106 -8.19 9.87 12.43
C ALA A 106 -8.39 11.10 13.34
N LEU A 107 -9.46 11.14 14.12
CA LEU A 107 -9.68 12.19 15.13
C LEU A 107 -8.55 12.18 16.17
N GLY A 108 -8.17 11.00 16.65
CA GLY A 108 -6.99 10.83 17.51
C GLY A 108 -5.72 11.42 16.93
N LEU A 109 -5.46 11.23 15.62
CA LEU A 109 -4.30 11.79 14.94
C LEU A 109 -4.37 13.32 14.90
N THR A 110 -5.53 13.86 14.49
CA THR A 110 -5.73 15.31 14.40
C THR A 110 -5.73 15.99 15.77
N PHE A 111 -6.08 15.27 16.84
CA PHE A 111 -6.05 15.78 18.21
C PHE A 111 -4.63 16.19 18.63
N PHE A 112 -3.60 15.42 18.25
CA PHE A 112 -2.22 15.79 18.56
C PHE A 112 -1.77 17.05 17.81
N GLY A 113 -2.16 17.21 16.54
CA GLY A 113 -1.90 18.45 15.79
C GLY A 113 -2.61 19.66 16.42
N HIS A 114 -3.85 19.46 16.86
CA HIS A 114 -4.64 20.48 17.54
C HIS A 114 -4.07 20.86 18.92
N LEU A 115 -3.55 19.87 19.67
CA LEU A 115 -2.85 20.10 20.94
C LEU A 115 -1.61 20.97 20.72
N GLY A 116 -0.84 20.68 19.68
CA GLY A 116 0.31 21.49 19.29
C GLY A 116 -0.04 22.95 18.96
N GLN A 117 -1.17 23.18 18.29
CA GLN A 117 -1.66 24.53 18.00
C GLN A 117 -2.09 25.30 19.24
N VAL A 118 -2.85 24.67 20.15
CA VAL A 118 -3.38 25.35 21.34
C VAL A 118 -2.27 25.70 22.34
N TYR A 119 -1.32 24.79 22.54
CA TYR A 119 -0.19 25.00 23.46
C TYR A 119 1.06 25.57 22.80
N GLN A 120 1.02 25.83 21.48
CA GLN A 120 2.15 26.33 20.69
C GLN A 120 3.43 25.49 20.85
N THR A 121 3.29 24.18 20.99
CA THR A 121 4.43 23.26 21.15
C THR A 121 5.03 22.89 19.80
N ALA A 122 6.34 23.02 19.68
CA ALA A 122 7.09 22.48 18.55
C ALA A 122 7.78 21.17 18.98
N SER A 123 7.29 20.04 18.46
CA SER A 123 7.94 18.74 18.59
C SER A 123 8.15 18.14 17.20
N PRO A 124 9.23 17.37 16.96
CA PRO A 124 9.34 16.51 15.79
C PRO A 124 8.07 15.66 15.63
N LEU A 125 7.60 15.45 14.39
CA LEU A 125 6.29 14.83 14.13
C LEU A 125 6.24 13.36 14.60
N TRP A 126 7.38 12.68 14.66
CA TRP A 126 7.47 11.32 15.16
C TRP A 126 7.01 11.19 16.60
N GLN A 127 7.15 12.22 17.44
CA GLN A 127 6.73 12.17 18.86
C GLN A 127 5.20 12.04 19.00
N PRO A 128 4.37 12.95 18.46
CA PRO A 128 2.91 12.79 18.49
C PRO A 128 2.45 11.57 17.68
N LEU A 129 3.14 11.20 16.59
CA LEU A 129 2.81 9.98 15.84
C LEU A 129 3.09 8.71 16.63
N ALA A 130 4.19 8.64 17.39
CA ALA A 130 4.49 7.53 18.27
C ALA A 130 3.46 7.43 19.39
N ALA A 131 3.05 8.56 19.98
CA ALA A 131 1.96 8.60 20.96
C ALA A 131 0.63 8.12 20.35
N TRP A 132 0.32 8.55 19.13
CA TRP A 132 -0.84 8.09 18.39
C TRP A 132 -0.80 6.59 18.11
N LEU A 133 0.33 6.05 17.66
CA LEU A 133 0.51 4.61 17.44
C LEU A 133 0.34 3.83 18.76
N ALA A 134 0.92 4.31 19.86
CA ALA A 134 0.80 3.65 21.17
C ALA A 134 -0.66 3.56 21.64
N LEU A 135 -1.49 4.57 21.36
CA LEU A 135 -2.88 4.62 21.78
C LEU A 135 -3.84 3.94 20.79
N PHE A 136 -3.66 4.16 19.49
CA PHE A 136 -4.64 3.78 18.46
C PHE A 136 -4.24 2.56 17.65
N ALA A 137 -2.95 2.19 17.55
CA ALA A 137 -2.58 0.95 16.86
C ALA A 137 -3.16 -0.30 17.55
N PRO A 138 -3.18 -0.43 18.89
CA PRO A 138 -3.86 -1.55 19.55
C PRO A 138 -5.35 -1.62 19.18
N LEU A 139 -6.05 -0.48 19.21
CA LEU A 139 -7.46 -0.40 18.80
C LEU A 139 -7.65 -0.88 17.35
N LEU A 140 -6.84 -0.37 16.42
CA LEU A 140 -6.90 -0.73 14.99
C LEU A 140 -6.55 -2.21 14.75
N LEU A 141 -5.55 -2.74 15.44
CA LEU A 141 -5.15 -4.15 15.33
C LEU A 141 -6.22 -5.09 15.91
N LEU A 142 -6.93 -4.68 16.97
CA LEU A 142 -7.98 -5.47 17.61
C LEU A 142 -9.32 -5.42 16.86
N THR A 143 -9.69 -4.27 16.29
CA THR A 143 -11.05 -4.04 15.76
C THR A 143 -11.11 -3.83 14.23
N GLY A 144 -10.00 -3.49 13.58
CA GLY A 144 -9.95 -3.18 12.14
C GLY A 144 -10.30 -4.38 11.26
N ARG A 145 -11.15 -4.20 10.25
CA ARG A 145 -11.70 -5.27 9.40
C ARG A 145 -11.25 -5.19 7.95
N SER A 146 -10.75 -4.03 7.49
CA SER A 146 -10.47 -3.84 6.08
C SER A 146 -9.19 -3.02 5.80
N TRP A 147 -9.06 -2.49 4.58
CA TRP A 147 -7.84 -1.85 4.11
C TRP A 147 -7.57 -0.45 4.72
N PRO A 148 -8.55 0.42 5.06
CA PRO A 148 -8.26 1.74 5.61
C PRO A 148 -7.64 1.64 7.01
N THR A 149 -8.14 0.74 7.86
CA THR A 149 -7.55 0.52 9.19
C THR A 149 -6.17 -0.12 9.10
N ALA A 150 -5.95 -1.07 8.17
CA ALA A 150 -4.63 -1.63 7.91
C ALA A 150 -3.63 -0.57 7.37
N LEU A 151 -4.10 0.33 6.51
CA LEU A 151 -3.33 1.45 6.00
C LEU A 151 -3.02 2.47 7.11
N ALA A 152 -3.95 2.75 8.01
CA ALA A 152 -3.70 3.64 9.15
C ALA A 152 -2.57 3.10 10.04
N VAL A 153 -2.57 1.79 10.34
CA VAL A 153 -1.50 1.15 11.12
C VAL A 153 -0.16 1.23 10.39
N LEU A 154 -0.07 0.70 9.16
CA LEU A 154 1.22 0.70 8.46
C LEU A 154 1.66 2.12 8.09
N GLY A 155 0.77 2.93 7.53
CA GLY A 155 1.08 4.28 7.08
C GLY A 155 1.52 5.19 8.22
N GLY A 156 0.82 5.13 9.37
CA GLY A 156 1.24 5.85 10.57
C GLY A 156 2.59 5.37 11.09
N MET A 157 2.85 4.05 11.06
CA MET A 157 4.14 3.49 11.45
C MET A 157 5.26 3.92 10.51
N VAL A 158 5.07 3.82 9.19
CA VAL A 158 6.01 4.26 8.16
C VAL A 158 6.35 5.73 8.34
N TRP A 159 5.34 6.60 8.45
CA TRP A 159 5.61 8.03 8.62
C TRP A 159 6.35 8.31 9.93
N CYS A 160 5.98 7.65 11.03
CA CYS A 160 6.64 7.80 12.31
C CYS A 160 8.12 7.40 12.26
N VAL A 161 8.46 6.26 11.64
CA VAL A 161 9.85 5.78 11.60
C VAL A 161 10.72 6.61 10.66
N TRP A 162 10.17 7.11 9.54
CA TRP A 162 10.90 7.96 8.61
C TRP A 162 11.10 9.38 9.14
N ASP A 163 10.10 9.95 9.83
CA ASP A 163 10.27 11.24 10.49
C ASP A 163 11.26 11.15 11.66
N TYR A 164 11.25 10.03 12.40
CA TYR A 164 12.26 9.75 13.43
C TYR A 164 13.67 9.68 12.83
N ALA A 165 13.85 8.88 11.77
CA ALA A 165 15.14 8.73 11.10
C ALA A 165 15.63 10.07 10.53
N ALA A 166 14.74 10.87 9.94
CA ALA A 166 15.06 12.20 9.43
C ALA A 166 15.44 13.20 10.54
N ALA A 167 14.91 13.03 11.75
CA ALA A 167 15.24 13.88 12.91
C ALA A 167 16.54 13.43 13.62
N GLY A 168 17.01 12.21 13.37
CA GLY A 168 18.18 11.61 14.01
C GLY A 168 19.49 11.78 13.21
N ARG A 169 20.60 11.39 13.83
CA ARG A 169 21.91 11.13 13.19
C ARG A 169 22.48 9.80 13.68
N TYR A 170 21.62 8.83 13.99
CA TYR A 170 21.99 7.63 14.75
C TYR A 170 22.19 6.42 13.84
N PHE A 171 23.11 5.53 14.21
CA PHE A 171 23.43 4.29 13.49
C PHE A 171 22.25 3.29 13.39
N ASP A 172 21.16 3.50 14.12
CA ASP A 172 20.02 2.57 14.20
C ASP A 172 18.91 2.84 13.18
N ASP A 173 19.07 3.85 12.30
CA ASP A 173 18.04 4.27 11.34
C ASP A 173 17.63 3.12 10.40
N GLY A 174 18.57 2.25 10.02
CA GLY A 174 18.29 1.05 9.22
C GLY A 174 17.35 0.06 9.91
N PHE A 175 17.52 -0.17 11.22
CA PHE A 175 16.62 -1.05 11.97
C PHE A 175 15.23 -0.43 12.10
N ILE A 176 15.18 0.85 12.45
CA ILE A 176 13.94 1.58 12.73
C ILE A 176 13.09 1.72 11.47
N THR A 177 13.69 2.11 10.35
CA THR A 177 12.99 2.21 9.06
C THR A 177 12.54 0.84 8.52
N ALA A 178 13.16 -0.27 8.95
CA ALA A 178 12.73 -1.62 8.58
C ALA A 178 11.62 -2.22 9.47
N LEU A 179 11.32 -1.62 10.63
CA LEU A 179 10.27 -2.12 11.55
C LEU A 179 8.90 -2.36 10.88
N PRO A 180 8.40 -1.53 9.96
CA PRO A 180 7.11 -1.79 9.31
C PRO A 180 7.07 -3.13 8.53
N VAL A 181 8.22 -3.64 8.08
CA VAL A 181 8.31 -4.93 7.39
C VAL A 181 8.01 -6.11 8.33
N LEU A 182 8.29 -5.96 9.63
CA LEU A 182 7.99 -6.99 10.65
C LEU A 182 6.48 -7.21 10.86
N LEU A 183 5.63 -6.30 10.38
CA LEU A 183 4.19 -6.53 10.37
C LEU A 183 3.79 -7.65 9.39
N ALA A 184 4.61 -7.96 8.38
CA ALA A 184 4.32 -9.02 7.40
C ALA A 184 4.18 -10.43 8.06
N PRO A 185 5.17 -10.96 8.81
CA PRO A 185 5.04 -12.25 9.47
C PRO A 185 3.94 -12.27 10.55
N LEU A 186 3.77 -11.17 11.31
CA LEU A 186 2.68 -11.03 12.28
C LEU A 186 1.31 -11.14 11.59
N ALA A 187 1.11 -10.37 10.52
CA ALA A 187 -0.13 -10.37 9.78
C ALA A 187 -0.39 -11.71 9.08
N ALA A 188 0.65 -12.34 8.53
CA ALA A 188 0.57 -13.68 7.97
C ALA A 188 0.14 -14.73 9.02
N ALA A 189 0.61 -14.62 10.27
CA ALA A 189 0.25 -15.49 11.38
C ALA A 189 -1.18 -15.26 11.87
N MET A 190 -1.59 -14.01 11.99
CA MET A 190 -2.92 -13.64 12.46
C MET A 190 -3.99 -13.91 11.41
N ARG A 191 -3.65 -13.81 10.12
CA ARG A 191 -4.57 -14.13 9.02
C ARG A 191 -5.15 -15.54 9.09
N ALA A 192 -4.41 -16.51 9.62
CA ALA A 192 -4.86 -17.89 9.79
C ALA A 192 -5.64 -18.14 11.09
N ARG A 193 -5.50 -17.26 12.08
CA ARG A 193 -6.04 -17.45 13.45
C ARG A 193 -7.21 -16.52 13.80
N SER A 194 -7.34 -15.42 13.07
CA SER A 194 -8.31 -14.35 13.34
C SER A 194 -9.55 -14.47 12.46
N GLU A 195 -10.70 -14.11 13.01
CA GLU A 195 -11.98 -13.96 12.31
C GLU A 195 -11.98 -12.80 11.28
N ARG A 196 -10.91 -11.99 11.27
CA ARG A 196 -10.71 -10.83 10.37
C ARG A 196 -9.63 -11.07 9.31
N PRO A 197 -9.71 -12.11 8.45
CA PRO A 197 -8.62 -12.48 7.54
C PRO A 197 -8.38 -11.45 6.43
N VAL A 198 -9.35 -10.58 6.15
CA VAL A 198 -9.22 -9.50 5.15
C VAL A 198 -8.27 -8.41 5.66
N PHE A 199 -8.46 -7.90 6.88
CA PHE A 199 -7.58 -6.93 7.52
C PHE A 199 -6.12 -7.40 7.52
N TRP A 200 -5.87 -8.60 8.06
CA TRP A 200 -4.53 -9.16 8.17
C TRP A 200 -3.89 -9.40 6.80
N ARG A 201 -4.66 -9.84 5.81
CA ARG A 201 -4.17 -9.95 4.42
C ARG A 201 -3.74 -8.58 3.87
N ARG A 202 -4.50 -7.51 4.13
CA ARG A 202 -4.15 -6.17 3.67
C ARG A 202 -2.91 -5.64 4.37
N LEU A 203 -2.79 -5.86 5.68
CA LEU A 203 -1.59 -5.47 6.43
C LEU A 203 -0.34 -6.21 5.93
N GLU A 204 -0.44 -7.52 5.69
CA GLU A 204 0.63 -8.33 5.07
C GLU A 204 1.04 -7.79 3.69
N GLN A 205 0.06 -7.49 2.83
CA GLN A 205 0.30 -6.94 1.48
C GLN A 205 0.95 -5.55 1.52
N LEU A 206 0.51 -4.68 2.42
CA LEU A 206 1.05 -3.35 2.59
C LEU A 206 2.50 -3.41 3.10
N ALA A 207 2.80 -4.27 4.07
CA ALA A 207 4.17 -4.46 4.58
C ALA A 207 5.12 -5.03 3.51
N LEU A 208 4.65 -5.98 2.68
CA LEU A 208 5.39 -6.46 1.51
C LEU A 208 5.63 -5.33 0.50
N ALA A 209 4.60 -4.55 0.19
CA ALA A 209 4.70 -3.44 -0.75
C ALA A 209 5.70 -2.38 -0.25
N TYR A 210 5.72 -2.10 1.05
CA TYR A 210 6.69 -1.23 1.68
C TYR A 210 8.13 -1.74 1.51
N ALA A 211 8.38 -3.04 1.76
CA ALA A 211 9.71 -3.62 1.55
C ALA A 211 10.18 -3.51 0.09
N VAL A 212 9.31 -3.81 -0.88
CA VAL A 212 9.60 -3.69 -2.31
C VAL A 212 9.83 -2.23 -2.71
N ALA A 213 9.04 -1.30 -2.18
CA ALA A 213 9.18 0.13 -2.44
C ALA A 213 10.51 0.66 -1.90
N ALA A 214 10.89 0.29 -0.68
CA ALA A 214 12.17 0.66 -0.07
C ALA A 214 13.36 0.15 -0.91
N ALA A 215 13.34 -1.13 -1.30
CA ALA A 215 14.38 -1.71 -2.17
C ALA A 215 14.44 -1.06 -3.55
N SER A 216 13.28 -0.77 -4.15
CA SER A 216 13.19 -0.08 -5.44
C SER A 216 13.74 1.35 -5.36
N ALA A 217 13.40 2.07 -4.28
CA ALA A 217 13.91 3.41 -4.02
C ALA A 217 15.43 3.40 -3.80
N ALA A 218 15.96 2.43 -3.03
CA ALA A 218 17.39 2.29 -2.83
C ALA A 218 18.15 2.06 -4.15
N CYS A 219 17.64 1.19 -5.03
CA CYS A 219 18.23 0.99 -6.35
C CYS A 219 18.15 2.24 -7.24
N ALA A 220 17.06 3.01 -7.15
CA ALA A 220 16.92 4.25 -7.90
C ALA A 220 17.89 5.34 -7.41
N LEU A 221 18.05 5.47 -6.08
CA LEU A 221 19.01 6.38 -5.47
C LEU A 221 20.45 5.99 -5.82
N ALA A 222 20.81 4.70 -5.76
CA ALA A 222 22.13 4.22 -6.18
C ALA A 222 22.46 4.60 -7.63
N SER A 223 21.45 4.62 -8.51
CA SER A 223 21.61 4.97 -9.92
C SER A 223 21.90 6.46 -10.15
N ALA A 224 21.55 7.30 -9.17
CA ALA A 224 21.70 8.75 -9.19
C ALA A 224 22.85 9.23 -8.27
N ASP A 225 23.74 8.33 -7.86
CA ASP A 225 24.80 8.59 -6.86
C ASP A 225 24.23 9.22 -5.56
N GLY A 226 23.12 8.66 -5.09
CA GLY A 226 22.34 9.20 -3.98
C GLY A 226 22.87 8.87 -2.58
N PHE A 227 23.95 8.08 -2.47
CA PHE A 227 24.54 7.69 -1.19
C PHE A 227 25.91 8.35 -1.01
N ASP A 228 26.06 9.15 0.05
CA ASP A 228 27.32 9.82 0.34
C ASP A 228 28.36 8.82 0.84
N GLN A 229 29.34 8.48 -0.01
CA GLN A 229 30.42 7.55 0.31
C GLN A 229 31.40 8.11 1.37
N ASN A 230 31.31 9.40 1.72
CA ASN A 230 32.14 10.02 2.75
C ASN A 230 31.56 9.88 4.17
N ASP A 231 30.44 9.20 4.33
CA ASP A 231 29.76 9.02 5.62
C ASP A 231 30.47 8.02 6.56
N GLY A 232 31.56 7.39 6.12
CA GLY A 232 32.30 6.39 6.89
C GLY A 232 31.64 5.00 6.91
N GLY A 233 30.74 4.71 5.95
CA GLY A 233 30.07 3.42 5.80
C GLY A 233 28.78 3.27 6.61
N ILE A 234 28.23 4.36 7.15
CA ILE A 234 27.05 4.35 8.02
C ILE A 234 25.79 3.93 7.24
N ILE A 235 25.62 4.44 6.02
CA ILE A 235 24.53 4.12 5.10
C ILE A 235 24.60 2.63 4.74
N GLY A 236 25.78 2.12 4.38
CA GLY A 236 25.98 0.70 4.07
C GLY A 236 25.61 -0.22 5.23
N VAL A 237 26.03 0.11 6.46
CA VAL A 237 25.61 -0.63 7.68
C VAL A 237 24.10 -0.55 7.88
N SER A 238 23.49 0.63 7.72
CA SER A 238 22.05 0.82 7.87
C SER A 238 21.25 -0.02 6.85
N MET A 239 21.68 -0.07 5.59
CA MET A 239 21.07 -0.90 4.55
C MET A 239 21.23 -2.39 4.82
N LEU A 240 22.38 -2.81 5.34
CA LEU A 240 22.62 -4.19 5.74
C LEU A 240 21.69 -4.60 6.88
N VAL A 241 21.53 -3.75 7.90
CA VAL A 241 20.62 -3.99 9.03
C VAL A 241 19.16 -4.05 8.55
N ALA A 242 18.72 -3.08 7.73
CA ALA A 242 17.38 -3.08 7.14
C ALA A 242 17.13 -4.33 6.29
N GLY A 243 18.13 -4.73 5.49
CA GLY A 243 18.10 -5.94 4.69
C GLY A 243 17.97 -7.20 5.55
N ALA A 244 18.73 -7.30 6.63
CA ALA A 244 18.65 -8.42 7.58
C ALA A 244 17.26 -8.51 8.23
N VAL A 245 16.67 -7.39 8.64
CA VAL A 245 15.29 -7.35 9.18
C VAL A 245 14.28 -7.85 8.14
N ALA A 246 14.40 -7.43 6.88
CA ALA A 246 13.54 -7.91 5.81
C ALA A 246 13.72 -9.42 5.54
N VAL A 247 14.96 -9.94 5.56
CA VAL A 247 15.21 -11.37 5.43
C VAL A 247 14.55 -12.17 6.55
N VAL A 248 14.69 -11.71 7.81
CA VAL A 248 14.03 -12.33 8.97
C VAL A 248 12.51 -12.29 8.81
N ALA A 249 11.95 -11.15 8.42
CA ALA A 249 10.52 -10.99 8.20
C ALA A 249 9.98 -11.93 7.11
N GLY A 250 10.66 -12.00 5.97
CA GLY A 250 10.30 -12.87 4.86
C GLY A 250 10.42 -14.35 5.24
N GLY A 251 11.48 -14.74 5.96
CA GLY A 251 11.61 -16.07 6.55
C GLY A 251 10.45 -16.42 7.50
N GLY A 252 10.02 -15.47 8.33
CA GLY A 252 8.85 -15.61 9.18
C GLY A 252 7.55 -15.83 8.40
N VAL A 253 7.34 -15.10 7.30
CA VAL A 253 6.19 -15.33 6.40
C VAL A 253 6.22 -16.74 5.80
N ILE A 254 7.39 -17.23 5.36
CA ILE A 254 7.55 -18.60 4.83
C ILE A 254 7.23 -19.64 5.89
N ALA A 255 7.76 -19.47 7.11
CA ALA A 255 7.58 -20.41 8.21
C ALA A 255 6.10 -20.58 8.59
N VAL A 256 5.36 -19.47 8.56
CA VAL A 256 3.95 -19.40 8.96
C VAL A 256 3.01 -19.77 7.80
N ARG A 257 3.25 -19.29 6.58
CA ARG A 257 2.44 -19.56 5.39
C ARG A 257 3.15 -20.51 4.43
N ARG A 258 3.12 -21.80 4.76
CA ARG A 258 3.82 -22.88 4.02
C ARG A 258 3.34 -23.11 2.57
N GLY A 259 2.15 -22.63 2.21
CA GLY A 259 1.64 -22.72 0.83
C GLY A 259 2.47 -21.91 -0.18
N LEU A 260 2.36 -22.24 -1.47
CA LEU A 260 3.15 -21.59 -2.53
C LEU A 260 3.03 -20.06 -2.52
N SER A 261 1.82 -19.54 -2.35
CA SER A 261 1.57 -18.10 -2.23
C SER A 261 2.31 -17.44 -1.05
N GLY A 262 2.44 -18.12 0.09
CA GLY A 262 3.17 -17.59 1.25
C GLY A 262 4.68 -17.66 1.05
N ARG A 263 5.16 -18.76 0.45
CA ARG A 263 6.56 -18.91 0.05
C ARG A 263 7.01 -17.82 -0.91
N MET A 264 6.20 -17.51 -1.93
CA MET A 264 6.50 -16.45 -2.89
C MET A 264 6.45 -15.06 -2.25
N ALA A 265 5.49 -14.79 -1.35
CA ALA A 265 5.46 -13.52 -0.61
C ALA A 265 6.72 -13.32 0.25
N GLY A 266 7.12 -14.34 1.02
CA GLY A 266 8.33 -14.26 1.83
C GLY A 266 9.62 -14.18 0.99
N ALA A 267 9.69 -14.90 -0.15
CA ALA A 267 10.81 -14.81 -1.08
C ALA A 267 10.96 -13.40 -1.68
N ILE A 268 9.86 -12.72 -1.99
CA ILE A 268 9.87 -11.32 -2.44
C ILE A 268 10.44 -10.40 -1.37
N ILE A 269 10.03 -10.55 -0.11
CA ILE A 269 10.53 -9.73 1.00
C ILE A 269 12.03 -10.00 1.23
N ILE A 270 12.47 -11.26 1.18
CA ILE A 270 13.90 -11.64 1.25
C ILE A 270 14.68 -11.01 0.10
N GLY A 271 14.17 -11.10 -1.14
CA GLY A 271 14.81 -10.51 -2.31
C GLY A 271 14.91 -8.99 -2.23
N ALA A 272 13.87 -8.32 -1.72
CA ALA A 272 13.90 -6.89 -1.44
C ALA A 272 14.93 -6.56 -0.35
N GLY A 273 15.01 -7.35 0.71
CA GLY A 273 16.01 -7.20 1.76
C GLY A 273 17.44 -7.36 1.26
N ALA A 274 17.70 -8.35 0.39
CA ALA A 274 19.02 -8.55 -0.21
C ALA A 274 19.42 -7.42 -1.18
N ALA A 275 18.45 -6.80 -1.86
CA ALA A 275 18.71 -5.70 -2.78
C ALA A 275 19.17 -4.41 -2.06
N LEU A 276 18.84 -4.21 -0.78
CA LEU A 276 19.24 -3.02 -0.02
C LEU A 276 20.76 -2.85 0.08
N PRO A 277 21.53 -3.76 0.73
CA PRO A 277 22.99 -3.61 0.80
C PRO A 277 23.67 -3.71 -0.57
N LEU A 278 23.07 -4.41 -1.54
CA LEU A 278 23.59 -4.44 -2.91
C LEU A 278 23.46 -3.07 -3.60
N ALA A 279 22.44 -2.27 -3.27
CA ALA A 279 22.26 -0.93 -3.82
C ALA A 279 23.41 0.00 -3.40
N ASP A 280 23.85 -0.06 -2.15
CA ASP A 280 25.02 0.67 -1.65
C ASP A 280 26.30 0.25 -2.40
N ILE A 281 26.52 -1.05 -2.59
CA ILE A 281 27.70 -1.59 -3.30
C ILE A 281 27.77 -1.12 -4.77
N VAL A 282 26.62 -0.93 -5.41
CA VAL A 282 26.54 -0.48 -6.81
C VAL A 282 26.27 1.02 -6.94
N ASN A 283 26.39 1.78 -5.85
CA ASN A 283 26.28 3.24 -5.89
C ASN A 283 27.29 3.83 -6.88
N ASP A 284 26.91 4.93 -7.54
CA ASP A 284 27.67 5.59 -8.61
C ASP A 284 27.87 4.70 -9.88
N ARG A 285 27.15 3.58 -9.99
CA ARG A 285 27.17 2.71 -11.18
C ARG A 285 25.77 2.57 -11.73
N THR A 286 25.30 3.59 -12.45
CA THR A 286 23.95 3.69 -13.04
C THR A 286 23.47 2.39 -13.69
N LEU A 287 24.31 1.78 -14.54
CA LEU A 287 23.96 0.52 -15.20
C LEU A 287 23.82 -0.65 -14.21
N ALA A 288 24.72 -0.78 -13.23
CA ALA A 288 24.67 -1.85 -12.24
C ALA A 288 23.46 -1.69 -11.29
N ALA A 289 23.17 -0.46 -10.86
CA ALA A 289 21.99 -0.13 -10.07
C ALA A 289 20.68 -0.40 -10.84
N ALA A 290 20.64 -0.05 -12.13
CA ALA A 290 19.51 -0.37 -12.99
C ALA A 290 19.34 -1.89 -13.19
N LEU A 291 20.42 -2.64 -13.40
CA LEU A 291 20.37 -4.11 -13.51
C LEU A 291 19.89 -4.76 -12.21
N LEU A 292 20.32 -4.26 -11.04
CA LEU A 292 19.84 -4.71 -9.74
C LEU A 292 18.32 -4.47 -9.59
N PHE A 293 17.84 -3.29 -9.98
CA PHE A 293 16.40 -2.99 -10.02
C PHE A 293 15.64 -3.96 -10.93
N MET A 294 16.16 -4.21 -12.15
CA MET A 294 15.54 -5.16 -13.08
C MET A 294 15.54 -6.58 -12.54
N LEU A 295 16.61 -6.99 -11.85
CA LEU A 295 16.73 -8.30 -11.22
C LEU A 295 15.69 -8.48 -10.11
N LEU A 296 15.52 -7.47 -9.24
CA LEU A 296 14.50 -7.44 -8.21
C LEU A 296 13.10 -7.65 -8.81
N TRP A 297 12.72 -6.82 -9.80
CA TRP A 297 11.40 -6.90 -10.42
C TRP A 297 11.19 -8.13 -11.29
N SER A 298 12.25 -8.68 -11.89
CA SER A 298 12.19 -9.97 -12.58
C SER A 298 11.96 -11.13 -11.61
N GLY A 299 12.58 -11.09 -10.43
CA GLY A 299 12.31 -12.01 -9.33
C GLY A 299 10.87 -11.92 -8.84
N ILE A 300 10.34 -10.70 -8.68
CA ILE A 300 8.92 -10.46 -8.34
C ILE A 300 8.00 -11.02 -9.43
N ALA A 301 8.31 -10.80 -10.71
CA ALA A 301 7.54 -11.33 -11.83
C ALA A 301 7.53 -12.87 -11.83
N ALA A 302 8.68 -13.51 -11.59
CA ALA A 302 8.80 -14.96 -11.48
C ALA A 302 7.98 -15.51 -10.29
N ALA A 303 8.07 -14.86 -9.13
CA ALA A 303 7.30 -15.21 -7.95
C ALA A 303 5.78 -15.04 -8.16
N ALA A 304 5.37 -13.96 -8.83
CA ALA A 304 3.99 -13.70 -9.21
C ALA A 304 3.47 -14.75 -10.21
N LEU A 305 4.28 -15.16 -11.18
CA LEU A 305 3.93 -16.22 -12.12
C LEU A 305 3.75 -17.56 -11.41
N ALA A 306 4.69 -17.94 -10.53
CA ALA A 306 4.60 -19.15 -9.73
C ALA A 306 3.34 -19.17 -8.83
N ALA A 307 3.00 -18.03 -8.21
CA ALA A 307 1.81 -17.90 -7.36
C ALA A 307 0.51 -17.56 -8.13
N GLN A 308 0.54 -17.49 -9.46
CA GLN A 308 -0.60 -17.16 -10.33
C GLN A 308 -1.22 -15.76 -10.06
N TRP A 309 -0.40 -14.79 -9.63
CA TRP A 309 -0.80 -13.40 -9.39
C TRP A 309 -0.71 -12.55 -10.66
N ARG A 310 -1.66 -12.73 -11.58
CA ARG A 310 -1.69 -12.06 -12.90
C ARG A 310 -1.47 -10.54 -12.83
N GLY A 311 -2.15 -9.85 -11.91
CA GLY A 311 -2.01 -8.39 -11.75
C GLY A 311 -0.61 -7.97 -11.29
N VAL A 312 0.02 -8.71 -10.38
CA VAL A 312 1.38 -8.42 -9.89
C VAL A 312 2.41 -8.70 -10.99
N PHE A 313 2.22 -9.76 -11.77
CA PHE A 313 3.06 -10.05 -12.94
C PHE A 313 3.00 -8.91 -13.96
N GLN A 314 1.80 -8.45 -14.32
CA GLN A 314 1.61 -7.33 -15.25
C GLN A 314 2.22 -6.03 -14.71
N LEU A 315 2.05 -5.75 -13.41
CA LEU A 315 2.68 -4.62 -12.75
C LEU A 315 4.20 -4.69 -12.84
N ALA A 316 4.80 -5.85 -12.56
CA ALA A 316 6.25 -6.04 -12.62
C ALA A 316 6.80 -5.81 -14.03
N VAL A 317 6.12 -6.34 -15.06
CA VAL A 317 6.47 -6.09 -16.45
C VAL A 317 6.40 -4.59 -16.80
N GLY A 318 5.34 -3.91 -16.35
CA GLY A 318 5.18 -2.46 -16.55
C GLY A 318 6.28 -1.65 -15.87
N VAL A 319 6.66 -2.01 -14.64
CA VAL A 319 7.72 -1.34 -13.87
C VAL A 319 9.10 -1.55 -14.52
N ILE A 320 9.40 -2.76 -15.01
CA ILE A 320 10.61 -3.05 -15.79
C ILE A 320 10.65 -2.19 -17.06
N ALA A 321 9.53 -2.13 -17.80
CA ALA A 321 9.44 -1.32 -19.00
C ALA A 321 9.68 0.17 -18.71
N LEU A 322 9.05 0.70 -17.65
CA LEU A 322 9.26 2.09 -17.22
C LEU A 322 10.71 2.35 -16.82
N ARG A 323 11.35 1.42 -16.12
CA ARG A 323 12.77 1.56 -15.75
C ARG A 323 13.70 1.54 -16.97
N LEU A 324 13.38 0.77 -18.02
CA LEU A 324 14.15 0.81 -19.28
C LEU A 324 14.08 2.18 -19.95
N ILE A 325 12.91 2.82 -19.92
CA ILE A 325 12.74 4.19 -20.41
C ILE A 325 13.59 5.15 -19.56
N ALA A 326 13.48 5.08 -18.24
CA ALA A 326 14.26 5.94 -17.34
C ALA A 326 15.78 5.76 -17.57
N LEU A 327 16.25 4.53 -17.67
CA LEU A 327 17.66 4.22 -17.94
C LEU A 327 18.15 4.80 -19.27
N SER A 328 17.29 4.87 -20.29
CA SER A 328 17.66 5.47 -21.57
C SER A 328 17.93 6.97 -21.47
N PHE A 329 17.27 7.67 -20.54
CA PHE A 329 17.55 9.07 -20.24
C PHE A 329 18.79 9.22 -19.35
N GLU A 330 18.98 8.33 -18.37
CA GLU A 330 20.13 8.37 -17.46
C GLU A 330 21.47 8.12 -18.17
N LEU A 331 21.49 7.28 -19.21
CA LEU A 331 22.69 6.97 -19.99
C LEU A 331 22.97 7.99 -21.12
N ALA A 332 22.00 8.83 -21.47
CA ALA A 332 22.13 9.77 -22.55
C ALA A 332 22.80 11.07 -22.09
N GLY A 333 23.94 11.42 -22.71
CA GLY A 333 24.63 12.69 -22.46
C GLY A 333 24.05 13.88 -23.23
N ASP A 334 23.22 13.63 -24.25
CA ASP A 334 22.60 14.67 -25.09
C ASP A 334 21.22 14.24 -25.65
N LEU A 335 20.51 15.17 -26.29
CA LEU A 335 19.17 14.91 -26.84
C LEU A 335 19.16 13.83 -27.93
N LEU A 336 20.22 13.73 -28.73
CA LEU A 336 20.31 12.79 -29.84
C LEU A 336 20.54 11.35 -29.34
N THR A 337 21.44 11.16 -28.38
CA THR A 337 21.66 9.88 -27.68
C THR A 337 20.43 9.48 -26.87
N SER A 338 19.69 10.43 -26.30
CA SER A 338 18.41 10.14 -25.63
C SER A 338 17.34 9.63 -26.61
N GLY A 339 17.31 10.17 -27.84
CA GLY A 339 16.42 9.70 -28.90
C GLY A 339 16.71 8.27 -29.33
N PHE A 340 17.98 7.92 -29.56
CA PHE A 340 18.38 6.54 -29.86
C PHE A 340 18.15 5.60 -28.67
N GLY A 341 18.43 6.05 -27.45
CA GLY A 341 18.15 5.31 -26.23
C GLY A 341 16.67 4.97 -26.08
N LEU A 342 15.77 5.92 -26.36
CA LEU A 342 14.32 5.70 -26.31
C LEU A 342 13.84 4.70 -27.36
N ILE A 343 14.41 4.75 -28.58
CA ILE A 343 14.11 3.76 -29.63
C ILE A 343 14.56 2.36 -29.20
N ALA A 344 15.79 2.23 -28.69
CA ALA A 344 16.31 0.95 -28.18
C ALA A 344 15.47 0.42 -27.00
N ALA A 345 15.10 1.30 -26.06
CA ALA A 345 14.20 0.97 -24.96
C ALA A 345 12.83 0.51 -25.48
N GLY A 346 12.27 1.19 -26.48
CA GLY A 346 11.02 0.79 -27.14
C GLY A 346 11.08 -0.62 -27.74
N VAL A 347 12.17 -0.95 -28.45
CA VAL A 347 12.38 -2.30 -28.99
C VAL A 347 12.51 -3.34 -27.88
N MET A 348 13.25 -3.04 -26.81
CA MET A 348 13.37 -3.93 -25.65
C MET A 348 12.03 -4.16 -24.95
N ILE A 349 11.24 -3.11 -24.76
CA ILE A 349 9.90 -3.18 -24.15
C ILE A 349 8.98 -4.06 -24.98
N LEU A 350 8.99 -3.90 -26.31
CA LEU A 350 8.23 -4.77 -27.21
C LEU A 350 8.68 -6.23 -27.09
N GLY A 351 9.99 -6.48 -26.97
CA GLY A 351 10.54 -7.82 -26.72
C GLY A 351 10.06 -8.42 -25.39
N VAL A 352 10.12 -7.64 -24.31
CA VAL A 352 9.62 -8.05 -22.97
C VAL A 352 8.12 -8.29 -23.01
N ALA A 353 7.34 -7.42 -23.63
CA ALA A 353 5.90 -7.57 -23.78
C ALA A 353 5.53 -8.83 -24.59
N TRP A 354 6.23 -9.08 -25.69
CA TRP A 354 6.06 -10.31 -26.48
C TRP A 354 6.38 -11.56 -25.67
N GLY A 355 7.48 -11.55 -24.91
CA GLY A 355 7.84 -12.63 -23.98
C GLY A 355 6.77 -12.85 -22.91
N ALA A 356 6.28 -11.78 -22.29
CA ALA A 356 5.22 -11.81 -21.28
C ALA A 356 3.91 -12.38 -21.84
N VAL A 357 3.52 -11.99 -23.05
CA VAL A 357 2.34 -12.55 -23.75
C VAL A 357 2.52 -14.03 -24.00
N ARG A 358 3.67 -14.46 -24.52
CA ARG A 358 3.96 -15.87 -24.80
C ARG A 358 3.92 -16.74 -23.55
N VAL A 359 4.48 -16.24 -22.44
CA VAL A 359 4.39 -16.88 -21.12
C VAL A 359 2.94 -16.93 -20.67
N SER A 360 2.21 -15.81 -20.70
CA SER A 360 0.80 -15.77 -20.24
C SER A 360 -0.13 -16.74 -20.99
N ARG A 361 0.08 -16.92 -22.30
CA ARG A 361 -0.71 -17.85 -23.11
C ARG A 361 -0.46 -19.32 -22.76
N ARG A 362 0.74 -19.69 -22.30
CA ARG A 362 1.05 -21.05 -21.82
C ARG A 362 0.41 -21.38 -20.47
N PHE A 363 0.00 -20.37 -19.70
CA PHE A 363 -0.65 -20.53 -18.40
C PHE A 363 -2.14 -20.13 -18.44
N ALA A 364 -2.71 -19.90 -19.62
CA ALA A 364 -4.15 -19.84 -19.79
C ALA A 364 -4.69 -21.28 -19.68
N PRO A 365 -5.75 -21.54 -18.88
CA PRO A 365 -6.32 -22.87 -18.80
C PRO A 365 -6.75 -23.34 -20.20
N ASP A 366 -6.41 -24.58 -20.54
CA ASP A 366 -6.76 -25.16 -21.83
C ASP A 366 -8.28 -25.13 -22.01
N ALA A 367 -8.72 -24.58 -23.14
CA ALA A 367 -10.14 -24.50 -23.50
C ALA A 367 -10.80 -25.88 -23.73
N GLN A 368 -10.08 -26.98 -23.47
CA GLN A 368 -10.54 -28.36 -23.69
C GLN A 368 -11.07 -29.06 -22.43
N GLU A 369 -10.87 -28.53 -21.21
CA GLU A 369 -11.35 -29.19 -19.97
C GLU A 369 -12.66 -28.61 -19.39
N SER A 370 -13.34 -27.71 -20.11
CA SER A 370 -14.68 -27.20 -19.72
C SER A 370 -15.81 -27.71 -20.62
N GLY A 371 -15.53 -28.75 -21.42
CA GLY A 371 -16.48 -29.38 -22.34
C GLY A 371 -16.53 -30.90 -22.20
N ALA A 372 -16.64 -31.42 -20.97
CA ALA A 372 -17.02 -32.81 -20.69
C ALA A 372 -18.06 -32.85 -19.56
#